data_AF-A0A1D2JEL7-F1
#
_entry.id   AF-A0A1D2JEL7-F1
#
_cell.length_a   1.000
_cell.length_b   1.000
_cell.length_c   1.000
_cell.angle_alpha   90.00
_cell.angle_beta   90.00
_cell.angle_gamma   90.00
#
_symmetry.space_group_name_H-M   'P 1'
#
loop_
_entity.id
_entity.type
_entity.pdbx_description
1 polymer ?
#
loop_
_entity_poly.entity_id
_entity_poly.type
_entity_poly.pdbx_seq_one_letter_code
_entity_poly.pdbx_strand_id
1 'polypeptide(L)'
;MDSYVSFIAIPQSARYLLSRLSEMILNASEQRELANRMERKQMKEFMTVYSNIVQRCFEDCVNDFTTKSLISREQGCVNRCFDKFMKGSERINQRFQEQNAQMMQSGQLPGK
;
A
#
# COMPACT_ATOMS: atom_id res chain seq x y z
N MET A 1 4.16 22.10 28.58
CA MET A 1 5.58 22.17 28.19
C MET A 1 6.17 20.77 28.30
N ASP A 2 5.45 19.71 27.84
CA ASP A 2 5.66 18.35 28.40
C ASP A 2 5.57 17.22 27.35
N SER A 3 5.96 17.50 26.09
CA SER A 3 6.07 16.42 25.08
C SER A 3 7.32 16.51 24.22
N TYR A 4 8.03 17.65 24.21
CA TYR A 4 9.30 17.82 23.50
C TYR A 4 10.53 17.40 24.33
N VAL A 5 10.42 17.37 25.66
CA VAL A 5 11.56 17.10 26.57
C VAL A 5 11.91 15.61 26.63
N SER A 6 10.95 14.71 26.37
CA SER A 6 11.19 13.25 26.39
C SER A 6 12.06 12.74 25.23
N PHE A 7 12.22 13.49 24.14
CA PHE A 7 13.05 13.08 23.00
C PHE A 7 14.53 13.49 23.11
N ILE A 8 14.87 14.37 24.05
CA ILE A 8 16.24 14.91 24.22
C ILE A 8 17.07 14.04 25.19
N ALA A 9 16.43 13.17 25.98
CA ALA A 9 17.11 12.28 26.94
C ALA A 9 17.27 10.83 26.45
N ILE A 10 17.20 10.56 25.15
CA ILE A 10 17.67 9.27 24.64
C ILE A 10 19.18 9.39 24.49
N PRO A 11 20.01 8.69 25.28
CA PRO A 11 21.45 8.76 25.14
C PRO A 11 21.82 8.39 23.69
N GLN A 12 22.81 9.06 23.09
CA GLN A 12 23.21 8.77 21.70
C GLN A 12 23.50 7.28 21.50
N SER A 13 23.97 6.58 22.53
CA SER A 13 24.13 5.12 22.56
C SER A 13 22.82 4.34 22.39
N ALA A 14 21.69 4.79 22.94
CA ALA A 14 20.38 4.16 22.75
C ALA A 14 19.78 4.46 21.37
N ARG A 15 20.06 5.63 20.79
CA ARG A 15 19.71 5.93 19.39
C ARG A 15 20.56 5.10 18.41
N TYR A 16 21.83 4.85 18.76
CA TYR A 16 22.75 3.95 18.06
C TYR A 16 22.39 2.47 18.26
N LEU A 17 21.88 2.07 19.43
CA LEU A 17 21.39 0.72 19.72
C LEU A 17 20.05 0.44 19.03
N LEU A 18 19.15 1.42 18.93
CA LEU A 18 17.88 1.29 18.20
C LEU A 18 18.11 1.21 16.68
N SER A 19 19.05 1.99 16.14
CA SER A 19 19.50 1.83 14.75
C SER A 19 20.24 0.50 14.54
N ARG A 20 21.11 0.07 15.47
CA ARG A 20 21.74 -1.27 15.43
C ARG A 20 20.76 -2.44 15.59
N LEU A 21 19.70 -2.31 16.39
CA LEU A 21 18.65 -3.32 16.51
C LEU A 21 17.89 -3.50 15.20
N SER A 22 17.70 -2.41 14.45
CA SER A 22 17.18 -2.45 13.07
C SER A 22 18.20 -3.04 12.07
N GLU A 23 19.51 -2.86 12.30
CA GLU A 23 20.58 -3.51 11.52
C GLU A 23 20.79 -4.99 11.86
N MET A 24 20.39 -5.47 13.05
CA MET A 24 20.63 -6.85 13.50
C MET A 24 19.76 -7.91 12.78
N ILE A 25 18.84 -7.53 11.89
CA ILE A 25 17.93 -8.47 11.20
C ILE A 25 18.39 -8.79 9.76
N LEU A 26 19.15 -7.92 9.09
CA LEU A 26 19.70 -8.16 7.75
C LEU A 26 21.08 -7.52 7.61
N ASN A 27 22.04 -8.24 7.05
CA ASN A 27 23.37 -7.73 6.73
C ASN A 27 23.31 -6.68 5.60
N ALA A 28 24.33 -5.83 5.47
CA ALA A 28 24.35 -4.72 4.51
C ALA A 28 24.18 -5.18 3.04
N SER A 29 24.66 -6.39 2.70
CA SER A 29 24.43 -7.02 1.40
C SER A 29 22.97 -7.44 1.20
N GLU A 30 22.34 -7.98 2.25
CA GLU A 30 20.96 -8.47 2.21
C GLU A 30 19.96 -7.31 2.18
N GLN A 31 20.26 -6.19 2.84
CA GLN A 31 19.45 -4.96 2.73
C GLN A 31 19.42 -4.43 1.30
N ARG A 32 20.55 -4.46 0.58
CA ARG A 32 20.60 -4.05 -0.84
C ARG A 32 19.82 -5.01 -1.73
N GLU A 33 19.94 -6.31 -1.49
CA GLU A 33 19.14 -7.30 -2.23
C GLU A 33 17.65 -7.12 -1.96
N LEU A 34 17.26 -6.91 -0.70
CA LEU A 34 15.88 -6.66 -0.31
C LEU A 34 15.33 -5.39 -0.97
N ALA A 35 16.10 -4.29 -0.98
CA ALA A 35 15.70 -3.05 -1.65
C ALA A 35 15.45 -3.28 -3.16
N ASN A 36 16.36 -3.98 -3.84
CA ASN A 36 16.22 -4.32 -5.26
C ASN A 36 14.99 -5.22 -5.52
N ARG A 37 14.73 -6.17 -4.62
CA ARG A 37 13.54 -7.03 -4.69
C ARG A 37 12.25 -6.24 -4.47
N MET A 38 12.26 -5.30 -3.52
CA MET A 38 11.13 -4.43 -3.21
C MET A 38 10.79 -3.51 -4.39
N GLU A 39 11.79 -2.91 -5.03
CA GLU A 39 11.58 -2.06 -6.21
C GLU A 39 10.93 -2.85 -7.37
N ARG A 40 11.47 -4.03 -7.68
CA ARG A 40 10.89 -4.91 -8.70
C ARG A 40 9.46 -5.33 -8.36
N LYS A 41 9.19 -5.56 -7.08
CA LYS A 41 7.86 -5.93 -6.58
C LYS A 41 6.86 -4.79 -6.75
N GLN A 42 7.26 -3.54 -6.47
CA GLN A 42 6.38 -2.38 -6.66
C GLN A 42 5.87 -2.28 -8.11
N MET A 43 6.74 -2.45 -9.10
CA MET A 43 6.34 -2.40 -10.51
C MET A 43 5.35 -3.51 -10.87
N LYS A 44 5.60 -4.73 -10.38
CA LYS A 44 4.70 -5.87 -10.61
C LYS A 44 3.33 -5.66 -9.96
N GLU A 45 3.32 -5.14 -8.73
CA GLU A 45 2.08 -4.83 -8.01
C GLU A 45 1.29 -3.73 -8.72
N PHE A 46 1.96 -2.69 -9.20
CA PHE A 46 1.34 -1.65 -10.00
C PHE A 46 0.67 -2.20 -11.26
N MET A 47 1.37 -3.06 -12.02
CA MET A 47 0.80 -3.69 -13.22
C MET A 47 -0.41 -4.57 -12.89
N THR A 48 -0.38 -5.26 -11.75
CA THR A 48 -1.50 -6.09 -11.28
C THR A 48 -2.71 -5.22 -10.94
N VAL A 49 -2.50 -4.10 -10.26
CA VAL A 49 -3.57 -3.14 -9.96
C VAL A 49 -4.14 -2.56 -11.26
N TYR A 50 -3.26 -2.16 -12.19
CA TYR A 50 -3.68 -1.65 -13.50
C TYR A 50 -4.56 -2.65 -14.25
N SER A 51 -4.14 -3.91 -14.38
CA SER A 51 -4.94 -4.93 -15.09
C SER A 51 -6.29 -5.16 -14.42
N ASN A 52 -6.33 -5.18 -13.08
CA ASN A 52 -7.57 -5.37 -12.33
C ASN A 52 -8.56 -4.21 -12.53
N ILE A 53 -8.07 -2.96 -12.54
CA ILE A 53 -8.92 -1.78 -12.79
C ILE A 53 -9.47 -1.82 -14.21
N VAL A 54 -8.62 -2.12 -15.18
CA VAL A 54 -9.01 -2.19 -16.59
C VAL A 54 -10.09 -3.25 -16.78
N GLN A 55 -9.88 -4.46 -16.28
CA GLN A 55 -10.86 -5.54 -16.38
C GLN A 55 -12.19 -5.15 -15.74
N ARG A 56 -12.15 -4.64 -14.51
CA ARG A 56 -13.36 -4.29 -13.77
C ARG A 56 -14.15 -3.16 -14.44
N CYS A 57 -13.47 -2.10 -14.86
CA CYS A 57 -14.16 -1.00 -15.53
C CYS A 57 -14.67 -1.39 -16.91
N PHE A 58 -14.02 -2.33 -17.60
CA PHE A 58 -14.55 -2.91 -18.82
C PHE A 58 -15.85 -3.68 -18.56
N GLU A 59 -15.83 -4.62 -17.61
CA GLU A 59 -17.01 -5.45 -17.24
C GLU A 59 -18.20 -4.61 -16.73
N ASP A 60 -17.93 -3.56 -15.95
CA ASP A 60 -18.98 -2.73 -15.33
C ASP A 60 -19.53 -1.64 -16.27
N CYS A 61 -18.71 -1.11 -17.20
CA CYS A 61 -19.07 0.08 -17.98
C CYS A 61 -19.24 -0.15 -19.49
N VAL A 62 -18.56 -1.13 -20.08
CA VAL A 62 -18.60 -1.37 -21.54
C VAL A 62 -19.59 -2.46 -21.83
N ASN A 63 -20.78 -2.06 -22.27
CA ASN A 63 -21.91 -2.97 -22.42
C ASN A 63 -22.65 -2.80 -23.75
N ASP A 64 -22.25 -1.85 -24.59
CA ASP A 64 -22.75 -1.67 -25.94
C ASP A 64 -21.69 -2.10 -26.96
N PHE A 65 -21.97 -3.19 -27.67
CA PHE A 65 -21.07 -3.77 -28.68
C PHE A 65 -21.48 -3.45 -30.12
N THR A 66 -22.31 -2.42 -30.32
CA THR A 66 -22.74 -1.99 -31.68
C THR A 66 -21.68 -1.16 -32.41
N THR A 67 -20.67 -0.64 -31.70
CA THR A 67 -19.58 0.14 -32.31
C THR A 67 -18.21 -0.28 -31.77
N LYS A 68 -17.15 0.05 -32.52
CA LYS A 68 -15.75 -0.25 -32.14
C LYS A 68 -15.12 0.76 -31.17
N SER A 69 -15.85 1.80 -30.78
CA SER A 69 -15.35 2.93 -30.00
C SER A 69 -16.30 3.21 -28.84
N LEU A 70 -15.74 3.54 -27.68
CA LEU A 70 -16.56 3.89 -26.51
C LEU A 70 -17.48 5.08 -26.81
N ILE A 71 -18.76 4.92 -26.52
CA ILE A 71 -19.72 6.02 -26.58
C ILE A 71 -19.54 6.95 -25.37
N SER A 72 -20.05 8.20 -25.46
CA SER A 72 -19.90 9.20 -24.39
C SER A 72 -20.35 8.70 -23.00
N ARG A 73 -21.43 7.90 -22.95
CA ARG A 73 -21.93 7.29 -21.72
C ARG A 73 -20.92 6.34 -21.07
N GLU A 74 -20.28 5.48 -21.87
CA GLU A 74 -19.28 4.51 -21.41
C GLU A 74 -17.99 5.20 -20.98
N GLN A 75 -17.52 6.20 -21.76
CA GLN A 75 -16.36 7.01 -21.38
C GLN A 75 -16.57 7.69 -20.02
N GLY A 76 -17.73 8.30 -19.80
CA GLY A 76 -18.09 8.88 -18.52
C GLY A 76 -18.23 7.86 -17.39
N CYS A 77 -18.62 6.62 -17.69
CA CYS A 77 -18.64 5.52 -16.72
C CYS A 77 -17.22 5.08 -16.34
N VAL A 78 -16.34 4.83 -17.32
CA VAL A 78 -14.97 4.36 -17.12
C VAL A 78 -14.17 5.34 -16.25
N ASN A 79 -14.28 6.65 -16.51
CA ASN A 79 -13.61 7.67 -15.70
C ASN A 79 -14.07 7.63 -14.22
N ARG A 80 -15.38 7.52 -13.99
CA ARG A 80 -15.93 7.41 -12.63
C ARG A 80 -15.57 6.07 -11.97
N CYS A 81 -15.51 4.99 -12.74
CA CYS A 81 -15.07 3.67 -12.26
C CYS A 81 -13.64 3.73 -11.76
N PHE A 82 -12.72 4.30 -12.54
CA PHE A 82 -11.33 4.50 -12.16
C PHE A 82 -11.20 5.31 -10.87
N ASP A 83 -11.83 6.48 -10.80
CA ASP A 83 -11.81 7.35 -9.62
C ASP A 83 -12.36 6.64 -8.38
N LYS A 84 -13.47 5.92 -8.54
CA LYS A 84 -14.11 5.16 -7.47
C LYS A 84 -13.21 4.04 -6.97
N PHE A 85 -12.54 3.33 -7.87
CA PHE A 85 -11.61 2.27 -7.51
C PHE A 85 -10.41 2.80 -6.73
N MET A 86 -9.77 3.87 -7.22
CA MET A 86 -8.57 4.42 -6.57
C MET A 86 -8.90 4.97 -5.18
N LYS A 87 -9.95 5.78 -5.06
CA LYS A 87 -10.43 6.31 -3.75
C LYS A 87 -10.90 5.19 -2.82
N GLY A 88 -11.57 4.17 -3.38
CA GLY A 88 -12.01 2.99 -2.63
C GLY A 88 -10.83 2.20 -2.08
N SER A 89 -9.82 1.95 -2.90
CA SER A 89 -8.60 1.23 -2.52
C SER A 89 -7.83 1.98 -1.44
N GLU A 90 -7.71 3.30 -1.56
CA GLU A 90 -7.09 4.14 -0.52
C GLU A 90 -7.84 4.03 0.81
N ARG A 91 -9.16 4.15 0.79
CA ARG A 91 -9.99 4.04 2.00
C ARG A 91 -9.89 2.66 2.65
N ILE A 92 -9.91 1.59 1.86
CA ILE A 92 -9.72 0.23 2.36
C ILE A 92 -8.34 0.09 3.01
N ASN A 93 -7.29 0.60 2.36
CA ASN A 93 -5.94 0.56 2.90
C ASN A 93 -5.83 1.31 4.24
N GLN A 94 -6.45 2.50 4.36
CA GLN A 94 -6.50 3.23 5.63
C GLN A 94 -7.16 2.41 6.75
N ARG A 95 -8.32 1.80 6.49
CA ARG A 95 -9.01 0.96 7.48
C ARG A 95 -8.23 -0.30 7.82
N PHE A 96 -7.59 -0.91 6.83
CA PHE A 96 -6.74 -2.08 7.03
C PHE A 96 -5.55 -1.76 7.94
N GLN A 97 -4.89 -0.61 7.76
CA GLN A 97 -3.79 -0.18 8.62
C GLN A 97 -4.26 0.06 10.07
N GLU A 98 -5.43 0.68 10.27
CA GLU A 98 -6.03 0.86 11.60
C GLU A 98 -6.29 -0.49 12.29
N GLN A 99 -6.88 -1.45 11.59
CA GLN A 99 -7.16 -2.78 12.13
C GLN A 99 -5.88 -3.58 12.40
N ASN A 100 -4.91 -3.54 11.49
CA ASN A 100 -3.63 -4.22 11.66
C ASN A 100 -2.88 -3.69 12.90
N ALA A 101 -2.92 -2.37 13.15
CA ALA A 101 -2.35 -1.77 14.35
C ALA A 101 -3.06 -2.22 15.64
N GLN A 102 -4.40 -2.33 15.61
CA GLN A 102 -5.18 -2.84 16.74
C GLN A 102 -4.87 -4.31 17.03
N MET A 103 -4.72 -5.15 16.00
CA MET A 103 -4.36 -6.57 16.14
C MET A 103 -2.95 -6.77 16.73
N MET A 104 -2.00 -5.91 16.38
CA MET A 104 -0.67 -5.93 17.00
C MET A 104 -0.72 -5.53 18.49
N GLN A 105 -1.63 -4.64 18.90
CA GLN A 105 -1.81 -4.28 20.32
C GLN A 105 -2.54 -5.35 21.14
N SER A 106 -3.48 -6.08 20.55
CA SER A 106 -4.24 -7.11 21.26
C SER A 106 -3.51 -8.45 21.39
N GLY A 107 -2.29 -8.57 20.85
CA GLY A 107 -1.48 -9.80 20.93
C GLY A 107 -2.07 -11.00 20.19
N GLN A 108 -3.13 -10.79 19.39
CA GLN A 108 -3.82 -11.85 18.68
C GLN A 108 -3.31 -11.91 17.24
N LEU A 109 -2.20 -12.61 17.04
CA LEU A 109 -1.73 -13.01 15.72
C LEU A 109 -2.84 -13.84 15.04
N PRO A 110 -3.26 -13.50 13.80
CA PRO A 110 -4.20 -14.32 13.05
C PRO A 110 -3.44 -15.58 12.59
N GLY A 111 -3.67 -16.67 13.31
CA GLY A 111 -2.91 -17.91 13.12
C GLY A 111 -3.56 -19.09 13.82
N LYS A 112 -4.78 -19.43 13.41
CA LYS A 112 -5.18 -20.82 13.21
C LYS A 112 -5.96 -20.89 11.91
#